data_AF-A0A940DYI9-F1
#
_entry.id   AF-A0A940DYI9-F1
#
_cell.length_a   1.000
_cell.length_b   1.000
_cell.length_c   1.000
_cell.angle_alpha   90.00
_cell.angle_beta   90.00
_cell.angle_gamma   90.00
#
_symmetry.space_group_name_H-M   'P 1'
#
loop_
_entity.id
_entity.type
_entity.pdbx_description
1 polymer ?
#
loop_
_entity_poly.entity_id
_entity_poly.type
_entity_poly.pdbx_seq_one_letter_code
_entity_poly.pdbx_strand_id
1 'polypeptide(L)'
;MQTNLQHVKEDLQYCSDLIIRDVILGQTKQRKAALIHIQGISGNESISFNVMNPLLQKWKLQNMDEVEESFLWDELKMNTFRVSHVQAETEWNAMMLAILNGDTAIFVDHISKVLLLDTKGGQFRSVSESTAQTIIGGPKDSFTESIATNMSLLRNRIRNSHLKMEMQKAGDISHTNIVITYVDNKVNREILDNVKQKIQNINGIYLYRISH
;
A
#
# COMPACT_ATOMS: atom_id res chain seq x y z
N MET A 1 8.64 -12.66 -12.28
CA MET A 1 7.49 -12.07 -11.56
C MET A 1 7.17 -12.80 -10.26
N GLN A 2 6.80 -14.09 -10.29
CA GLN A 2 6.33 -14.83 -9.09
C GLN A 2 7.31 -14.80 -7.91
N THR A 3 8.61 -15.00 -8.15
CA THR A 3 9.65 -14.95 -7.10
C THR A 3 9.71 -13.59 -6.41
N ASN A 4 9.70 -12.49 -7.16
CA ASN A 4 9.73 -11.14 -6.57
C ASN A 4 8.45 -10.83 -5.80
N LEU A 5 7.27 -11.23 -6.31
CA LEU A 5 6.01 -11.05 -5.57
C LEU A 5 5.99 -11.85 -4.28
N GLN A 6 6.56 -13.05 -4.29
CA GLN A 6 6.68 -13.89 -3.11
C GLN A 6 7.58 -13.24 -2.05
N HIS A 7 8.75 -12.74 -2.45
CA HIS A 7 9.64 -12.02 -1.55
C HIS A 7 8.98 -10.74 -0.99
N VAL A 8 8.16 -10.01 -1.77
CA VAL A 8 7.47 -8.81 -1.27
C VAL A 8 6.46 -9.22 -0.20
N LYS A 9 5.72 -10.31 -0.45
CA LYS A 9 4.76 -10.87 0.51
C LYS A 9 5.44 -11.34 1.79
N GLU A 10 6.66 -11.87 1.69
CA GLU A 10 7.47 -12.29 2.84
C GLU A 10 8.01 -11.08 3.62
N ASP A 11 8.67 -10.13 2.96
CA ASP A 11 9.26 -8.96 3.60
C ASP A 11 8.22 -8.05 4.24
N LEU A 12 7.04 -7.92 3.63
CA LEU A 12 5.91 -7.15 4.12
C LEU A 12 4.79 -8.03 4.66
N GLN A 13 5.11 -9.26 5.07
CA GLN A 13 4.20 -10.09 5.84
C GLN A 13 3.71 -9.31 7.07
N TYR A 14 2.43 -9.45 7.41
CA TYR A 14 1.78 -8.74 8.51
C TYR A 14 1.72 -7.21 8.36
N CYS A 15 1.80 -6.68 7.14
CA CYS A 15 1.49 -5.28 6.83
C CYS A 15 0.08 -5.22 6.21
N SER A 16 -0.95 -4.94 7.01
CA SER A 16 -2.33 -4.83 6.52
C SER A 16 -2.58 -3.61 5.63
N ASP A 17 -1.63 -2.69 5.54
CA ASP A 17 -1.59 -1.57 4.59
C ASP A 17 -0.97 -1.92 3.23
N LEU A 18 -0.37 -3.10 3.07
CA LEU A 18 0.14 -3.54 1.77
C LEU A 18 -1.03 -3.93 0.85
N ILE A 19 -1.09 -3.31 -0.32
CA ILE A 19 -2.04 -3.67 -1.37
C ILE A 19 -1.28 -4.28 -2.54
N ILE A 20 -1.64 -5.51 -2.89
CA ILE A 20 -1.20 -6.19 -4.10
C ILE A 20 -2.44 -6.40 -4.97
N ARG A 21 -2.44 -5.83 -6.17
CA ARG A 21 -3.52 -5.99 -7.14
C ARG A 21 -3.01 -6.68 -8.39
N ASP A 22 -3.44 -7.91 -8.59
CA ASP A 22 -3.19 -8.65 -9.83
C ASP A 22 -4.06 -8.10 -10.97
N VAL A 23 -3.46 -8.02 -12.15
CA VAL A 23 -4.09 -7.55 -13.38
C VAL A 23 -3.65 -8.46 -14.52
N ILE A 24 -4.59 -8.79 -15.41
CA ILE A 24 -4.29 -9.48 -16.66
C ILE A 24 -4.36 -8.44 -17.77
N LEU A 25 -3.26 -8.32 -18.51
CA LEU A 25 -3.05 -7.37 -19.59
C LEU A 25 -3.18 -8.11 -20.92
N GLY A 26 -4.02 -7.56 -21.80
CA GLY A 26 -4.27 -8.14 -23.11
C GLY A 26 -5.42 -9.12 -23.16
N GLN A 27 -5.92 -9.38 -24.37
CA GLN A 27 -7.09 -10.22 -24.61
C GLN A 27 -6.70 -11.61 -25.09
N THR A 28 -5.67 -11.68 -25.94
CA THR A 28 -5.19 -12.92 -26.58
C THR A 28 -4.00 -13.52 -25.84
N LYS A 29 -2.91 -12.76 -25.63
CA LYS A 29 -1.68 -13.23 -24.97
C LYS A 29 -1.73 -13.17 -23.43
N GLN A 30 -2.78 -12.58 -22.85
CA GLN A 30 -3.10 -12.51 -21.41
C GLN A 30 -1.87 -12.50 -20.48
N ARG A 31 -1.10 -11.41 -20.53
CA ARG A 31 0.11 -11.24 -19.73
C ARG A 31 -0.26 -10.84 -18.31
N LYS A 32 0.28 -11.53 -17.31
CA LYS A 32 0.03 -11.19 -15.90
C LYS A 32 0.86 -9.98 -15.49
N ALA A 33 0.28 -9.12 -14.66
CA ALA A 33 0.96 -8.03 -14.00
C ALA A 33 0.43 -7.89 -12.57
N ALA A 34 1.21 -7.28 -11.70
CA ALA A 34 0.82 -6.98 -10.33
C ALA A 34 1.24 -5.57 -9.96
N LEU A 35 0.32 -4.80 -9.39
CA LEU A 35 0.58 -3.50 -8.81
C LEU A 35 0.72 -3.64 -7.30
N ILE A 36 1.76 -3.05 -6.74
CA ILE A 36 2.04 -3.08 -5.31
C ILE A 36 2.21 -1.66 -4.80
N HIS A 37 1.51 -1.33 -3.73
CA HIS A 37 1.66 -0.05 -3.04
C HIS A 37 1.28 -0.20 -1.56
N ILE A 38 1.60 0.84 -0.78
CA ILE A 38 1.16 0.92 0.62
C ILE A 38 0.02 1.92 0.72
N GLN A 39 -1.14 1.42 1.15
CA GLN A 39 -2.32 2.23 1.39
C GLN A 39 -2.02 3.33 2.42
N GLY A 40 -2.50 4.54 2.14
CA GLY A 40 -2.40 5.65 3.07
C GLY A 40 -1.14 6.51 2.96
N ILE A 41 -0.10 6.01 2.28
CA ILE A 41 1.04 6.83 1.84
C ILE A 41 1.05 7.02 0.31
N SER A 42 0.53 6.05 -0.43
CA SER A 42 0.24 6.19 -1.86
C SER A 42 -1.17 6.78 -2.08
N GLY A 43 -1.31 7.59 -3.11
CA GLY A 43 -2.57 8.24 -3.45
C GLY A 43 -3.48 7.35 -4.28
N ASN A 44 -4.54 6.83 -3.67
CA ASN A 44 -5.52 5.94 -4.32
C ASN A 44 -6.08 6.53 -5.63
N GLU A 45 -6.37 7.84 -5.65
CA GLU A 45 -6.84 8.53 -6.87
C GLU A 45 -5.76 8.56 -7.94
N SER A 46 -4.51 8.86 -7.57
CA SER A 46 -3.39 8.83 -8.50
C SER A 46 -3.17 7.42 -9.08
N ILE A 47 -3.21 6.38 -8.24
CA ILE A 47 -3.11 4.98 -8.71
C ILE A 47 -4.26 4.64 -9.65
N SER A 48 -5.50 5.03 -9.35
CA SER A 48 -6.64 4.73 -10.20
C SER A 48 -6.56 5.46 -11.55
N PHE A 49 -6.40 6.79 -11.53
CA PHE A 49 -6.52 7.64 -12.72
C PHE A 49 -5.22 7.76 -13.53
N ASN A 50 -4.06 7.73 -12.88
CA ASN A 50 -2.77 7.96 -13.53
C ASN A 50 -1.99 6.67 -13.82
N VAL A 51 -2.37 5.56 -13.17
CA VAL A 51 -1.71 4.26 -13.34
C VAL A 51 -2.64 3.21 -13.94
N MET A 52 -3.70 2.84 -13.25
CA MET A 52 -4.58 1.73 -13.64
C MET A 52 -5.35 2.02 -14.92
N ASN A 53 -6.03 3.18 -15.01
CA ASN A 53 -6.84 3.52 -16.16
C ASN A 53 -5.99 3.62 -17.44
N PRO A 54 -4.85 4.34 -17.46
CA PRO A 54 -4.00 4.39 -18.64
C PRO A 54 -3.45 3.02 -19.03
N LEU A 55 -3.05 2.21 -18.05
CA LEU A 55 -2.54 0.85 -18.29
C LEU A 55 -3.58 -0.03 -19.01
N LEU A 56 -4.79 -0.11 -18.47
CA LEU A 56 -5.87 -0.93 -19.03
C LEU A 56 -6.35 -0.37 -20.39
N GLN A 57 -6.43 0.96 -20.51
CA GLN A 57 -6.85 1.61 -21.75
C GLN A 57 -5.85 1.35 -22.88
N LYS A 58 -4.54 1.42 -22.60
CA LYS A 58 -3.48 1.16 -23.57
C LYS A 58 -3.62 -0.22 -24.19
N TRP A 59 -3.79 -1.26 -23.37
CA TRP A 59 -4.00 -2.63 -23.85
C TRP A 59 -5.30 -2.81 -24.62
N LYS A 60 -6.38 -2.17 -24.18
CA LYS A 60 -7.69 -2.30 -24.84
C LYS A 60 -7.73 -1.63 -26.21
N LEU A 61 -7.09 -0.46 -26.36
CA LEU A 61 -7.22 0.38 -27.56
C LEU A 61 -6.12 0.16 -28.61
N GLN A 62 -4.92 -0.26 -28.20
CA GLN A 62 -3.76 -0.29 -29.11
C GLN A 62 -3.25 -1.70 -29.43
N ASN A 63 -4.00 -2.75 -29.06
CA ASN A 63 -3.68 -4.16 -29.31
C ASN A 63 -2.21 -4.51 -28.98
N MET A 64 -1.81 -4.30 -27.73
CA MET A 64 -0.46 -4.57 -27.22
C MET A 64 -0.16 -6.06 -27.02
N ASP A 65 -0.94 -6.96 -27.61
CA ASP A 65 -0.82 -8.40 -27.39
C ASP A 65 0.32 -9.03 -28.21
N GLU A 66 0.58 -8.49 -29.40
CA GLU A 66 1.53 -9.05 -30.37
C GLU A 66 2.84 -8.26 -30.47
N VAL A 67 2.99 -7.18 -29.69
CA VAL A 67 4.22 -6.37 -29.72
C VAL A 67 5.40 -7.09 -29.07
N GLU A 68 6.61 -6.77 -29.55
CA GLU A 68 7.86 -7.23 -28.95
C GLU A 68 8.02 -6.71 -27.52
N GLU A 69 8.72 -7.47 -26.68
CA GLU A 69 8.88 -7.15 -25.26
C GLU A 69 9.70 -5.87 -25.02
N SER A 70 10.67 -5.59 -25.90
CA SER A 70 11.46 -4.35 -25.90
C SER A 70 10.57 -3.12 -26.11
N PHE A 71 9.74 -3.17 -27.16
CA PHE A 71 8.80 -2.10 -27.47
C PHE A 71 7.77 -1.93 -26.35
N LEU A 72 7.23 -3.04 -25.82
CA LEU A 72 6.30 -3.01 -24.71
C LEU A 72 6.91 -2.31 -23.48
N TRP A 73 8.17 -2.61 -23.18
CA TRP A 73 8.87 -2.01 -22.05
C TRP A 73 9.04 -0.50 -22.21
N ASP A 74 9.46 -0.04 -23.39
CA ASP A 74 9.63 1.38 -23.67
C ASP A 74 8.29 2.12 -23.61
N GLU A 75 7.22 1.51 -24.15
CA GLU A 75 5.86 2.05 -24.07
C GLU A 75 5.35 2.19 -22.63
N LEU A 76 5.56 1.16 -21.80
CA LEU A 76 5.21 1.20 -20.38
C LEU A 76 5.99 2.31 -19.66
N LYS A 77 7.30 2.38 -19.89
CA LYS A 77 8.19 3.31 -19.19
C LYS A 77 7.94 4.77 -19.59
N MET A 78 7.66 5.04 -20.87
CA MET A 78 7.68 6.41 -21.41
C MET A 78 6.28 6.96 -21.71
N ASN A 79 5.34 6.12 -22.15
CA ASN A 79 4.14 6.59 -22.87
C ASN A 79 2.81 6.14 -22.25
N THR A 80 2.85 5.35 -21.17
CA THR A 80 1.63 4.76 -20.59
C THR A 80 1.09 5.57 -19.42
N PHE A 81 1.94 5.99 -18.48
CA PHE A 81 1.50 6.50 -17.18
C PHE A 81 1.47 8.03 -17.13
N ARG A 82 0.54 8.56 -16.32
CA ARG A 82 0.35 10.02 -16.13
C ARG A 82 0.90 10.48 -14.77
N VAL A 83 2.13 10.09 -14.48
CA VAL A 83 2.83 10.44 -13.24
C VAL A 83 4.05 11.31 -13.54
N SER A 84 4.52 12.05 -12.54
CA SER A 84 5.71 12.91 -12.61
C SER A 84 6.97 12.12 -12.99
N HIS A 85 7.12 10.92 -12.44
CA HIS A 85 8.31 10.10 -12.65
C HIS A 85 7.97 8.61 -12.75
N VAL A 86 8.63 7.95 -13.71
CA VAL A 86 8.62 6.50 -13.89
C VAL A 86 10.06 6.03 -13.92
N GLN A 87 10.43 5.22 -12.94
CA GLN A 87 11.79 4.67 -12.81
C GLN A 87 11.76 3.15 -13.03
N ALA A 88 12.79 2.63 -13.69
CA ALA A 88 13.05 1.21 -13.77
C ALA A 88 14.00 0.79 -12.64
N GLU A 89 13.68 -0.27 -11.93
CA GLU A 89 14.51 -0.76 -10.83
C GLU A 89 14.73 -2.27 -10.92
N THR A 90 15.90 -2.72 -10.49
CA THR A 90 16.29 -4.14 -10.39
C THR A 90 16.76 -4.52 -9.00
N GLU A 91 17.26 -3.54 -8.23
CA GLU A 91 17.77 -3.77 -6.89
C GLU A 91 16.64 -3.86 -5.87
N TRP A 92 16.62 -4.98 -5.15
CA TRP A 92 15.58 -5.30 -4.17
C TRP A 92 15.39 -4.19 -3.12
N ASN A 93 16.49 -3.78 -2.49
CA ASN A 93 16.45 -2.79 -1.42
C ASN A 93 15.97 -1.42 -1.91
N ALA A 94 16.35 -1.02 -3.13
CA ALA A 94 15.92 0.24 -3.73
C ALA A 94 14.42 0.21 -4.06
N MET A 95 13.94 -0.89 -4.63
CA MET A 95 12.51 -1.11 -4.89
C MET A 95 11.69 -1.07 -3.59
N MET A 96 12.11 -1.81 -2.57
CA MET A 96 11.40 -1.87 -1.28
C MET A 96 11.34 -0.49 -0.63
N LEU A 97 12.45 0.26 -0.67
CA LEU A 97 12.50 1.62 -0.16
C LEU A 97 11.54 2.55 -0.91
N ALA A 98 11.44 2.44 -2.23
CA ALA A 98 10.50 3.23 -3.04
C ALA A 98 9.04 2.94 -2.68
N ILE A 99 8.66 1.66 -2.55
CA ILE A 99 7.31 1.24 -2.13
C ILE A 99 6.99 1.80 -0.73
N LEU A 100 7.92 1.69 0.22
CA LEU A 100 7.78 2.25 1.58
C LEU A 100 7.75 3.78 1.61
N ASN A 101 8.23 4.45 0.56
CA ASN A 101 8.15 5.89 0.36
C ASN A 101 6.86 6.33 -0.36
N GLY A 102 5.99 5.39 -0.76
CA GLY A 102 4.68 5.66 -1.35
C GLY A 102 4.63 5.53 -2.88
N ASP A 103 5.70 5.05 -3.52
CA ASP A 103 5.67 4.71 -4.93
C ASP A 103 4.84 3.44 -5.18
N THR A 104 4.22 3.37 -6.35
CA THR A 104 3.56 2.14 -6.81
C THR A 104 4.55 1.36 -7.66
N ALA A 105 4.80 0.11 -7.28
CA ALA A 105 5.59 -0.82 -8.06
C ALA A 105 4.70 -1.62 -9.02
N ILE A 106 5.11 -1.78 -10.27
CA ILE A 106 4.43 -2.62 -11.27
C ILE A 106 5.39 -3.71 -11.72
N PHE A 107 4.98 -4.95 -11.50
CA PHE A 107 5.62 -6.13 -12.05
C PHE A 107 4.84 -6.59 -13.26
N VAL A 108 5.54 -6.95 -14.32
CA VAL A 108 4.95 -7.50 -15.55
C VAL A 108 5.63 -8.83 -15.85
N ASP A 109 4.85 -9.83 -16.23
CA ASP A 109 5.40 -11.16 -16.49
C ASP A 109 6.40 -11.14 -17.66
N HIS A 110 7.43 -11.98 -17.53
CA HIS A 110 8.62 -12.05 -18.41
C HIS A 110 9.50 -10.79 -18.46
N ILE A 111 9.22 -9.75 -17.67
CA ILE A 111 10.09 -8.59 -17.51
C ILE A 111 10.84 -8.69 -16.17
N SER A 112 12.18 -8.62 -16.21
CA SER A 112 13.04 -8.76 -15.03
C SER A 112 13.15 -7.49 -14.18
N LYS A 113 12.78 -6.35 -14.76
CA LYS A 113 12.78 -5.02 -14.12
C LYS A 113 11.40 -4.70 -13.57
N VAL A 114 11.35 -3.95 -12.47
CA VAL A 114 10.11 -3.38 -11.94
C VAL A 114 10.00 -1.91 -12.36
N LEU A 115 8.77 -1.43 -12.58
CA LEU A 115 8.52 -0.01 -12.76
C LEU A 115 8.07 0.59 -11.43
N LEU A 116 8.71 1.68 -11.01
CA LEU A 116 8.35 2.48 -9.85
C LEU A 116 7.71 3.78 -10.34
N LEU A 117 6.48 4.02 -9.92
CA LEU A 117 5.69 5.18 -10.34
C LEU A 117 5.49 6.11 -9.15
N ASP A 118 5.78 7.39 -9.35
CA ASP A 118 5.60 8.41 -8.33
C ASP A 118 4.10 8.67 -8.07
N THR A 119 3.55 7.86 -7.17
CA THR A 119 2.16 7.90 -6.74
C THR A 119 2.04 8.34 -5.28
N LYS A 120 3.11 8.93 -4.74
CA LYS A 120 3.13 9.43 -3.37
C LYS A 120 1.99 10.44 -3.20
N GLY A 121 1.31 10.38 -2.06
CA GLY A 121 0.20 11.27 -1.77
C GLY A 121 -1.04 10.55 -1.28
N GLY A 122 -0.95 9.84 -0.15
CA GLY A 122 -2.11 9.45 0.64
C GLY A 122 -2.56 10.61 1.54
N GLN A 123 -3.88 10.83 1.63
CA GLN A 123 -4.57 11.91 2.37
C GLN A 123 -3.68 13.11 2.74
N PHE A 124 -3.16 13.83 1.74
CA PHE A 124 -3.07 15.28 1.91
C PHE A 124 -4.50 15.74 1.72
N ARG A 125 -5.19 16.07 2.82
CA ARG A 125 -6.38 16.91 2.72
C ARG A 125 -6.02 18.00 1.73
N SER A 126 -6.79 18.08 0.65
CA SER A 126 -6.84 19.25 -0.22
C SER A 126 -6.53 20.47 0.63
N VAL A 127 -5.47 21.20 0.28
CA VAL A 127 -5.21 22.52 0.86
C VAL A 127 -6.35 23.40 0.37
N SER A 128 -7.52 23.27 0.99
CA SER A 128 -8.54 24.30 1.00
C SER A 128 -8.01 25.33 1.97
N GLU A 129 -7.68 26.51 1.45
CA GLU A 129 -7.23 27.66 2.23
C GLU A 129 -8.00 27.75 3.55
N SER A 130 -7.26 27.73 4.65
CA SER A 130 -7.80 27.87 5.99
C SER A 130 -8.47 29.23 6.12
N THR A 131 -9.78 29.27 6.35
CA THR A 131 -10.34 30.37 7.14
C THR A 131 -9.84 30.19 8.57
N ALA A 132 -9.11 31.20 9.03
CA ALA A 132 -8.39 31.21 10.27
C ALA A 132 -9.27 30.89 11.48
N GLN A 133 -8.92 29.84 12.23
CA GLN A 133 -9.13 29.83 13.68
C GLN A 133 -7.88 29.25 14.35
N THR A 134 -7.22 30.13 15.10
CA THR A 134 -6.05 29.91 15.91
C THR A 134 -6.33 28.85 16.99
N ILE A 135 -5.57 27.74 16.99
CA ILE A 135 -5.42 26.90 18.17
C ILE A 135 -3.93 26.56 18.32
N ILE A 136 -3.36 27.07 19.41
CA ILE A 136 -2.01 26.78 19.91
C ILE A 136 -2.04 25.40 20.57
N GLY A 137 -1.13 24.49 20.19
CA GLY A 137 -0.88 23.26 20.96
C GLY A 137 -0.32 22.08 20.15
N GLY A 138 0.97 21.77 20.37
CA GLY A 138 1.63 20.48 20.12
C GLY A 138 1.61 19.91 18.68
N PRO A 139 2.45 18.89 18.38
CA PRO A 139 2.36 18.17 17.12
C PRO A 139 1.00 17.48 17.01
N LYS A 140 0.18 17.91 16.04
CA LYS A 140 -1.22 17.51 15.81
C LYS A 140 -1.39 16.08 15.24
N ASP A 141 -0.56 15.13 15.64
CA ASP A 141 -0.77 13.71 15.29
C ASP A 141 -1.59 13.02 16.38
N SER A 142 -2.80 13.52 16.64
CA SER A 142 -3.74 12.82 17.50
C SER A 142 -4.32 11.63 16.73
N PHE A 143 -4.24 10.42 17.29
CA PHE A 143 -4.93 9.26 16.71
C PHE A 143 -6.43 9.56 16.55
N THR A 144 -6.97 9.16 15.40
CA THR A 144 -8.39 9.31 15.05
C THR A 144 -9.13 8.00 15.29
N GLU A 145 -10.46 8.00 15.16
CA GLU A 145 -11.27 6.78 15.18
C GLU A 145 -11.02 5.88 13.95
N SER A 146 -10.38 6.40 12.90
CA SER A 146 -10.04 5.66 11.69
C SER A 146 -8.72 4.91 11.83
N ILE A 147 -8.80 3.57 11.86
CA ILE A 147 -7.64 2.67 11.84
C ILE A 147 -6.74 2.98 10.63
N ALA A 148 -7.34 3.15 9.44
CA ALA A 148 -6.60 3.42 8.21
C ALA A 148 -5.79 4.72 8.30
N THR A 149 -6.37 5.78 8.88
CA THR A 149 -5.67 7.06 9.09
C THR A 149 -4.51 6.89 10.07
N ASN A 150 -4.71 6.18 11.18
CA ASN A 150 -3.68 5.95 12.19
C ASN A 150 -2.51 5.10 11.64
N MET A 151 -2.80 4.07 10.85
CA MET A 151 -1.79 3.28 10.14
C MET A 151 -1.00 4.14 9.17
N SER A 152 -1.67 5.01 8.42
CA SER A 152 -1.03 5.95 7.49
C SER A 152 -0.07 6.90 8.22
N LEU A 153 -0.46 7.44 9.38
CA LEU A 153 0.38 8.30 10.21
C LEU A 153 1.64 7.56 10.69
N LEU A 154 1.47 6.34 11.21
CA LEU A 154 2.58 5.52 11.68
C LEU A 154 3.54 5.15 10.55
N ARG A 155 3.01 4.78 9.37
CA ARG A 155 3.81 4.41 8.20
C ARG A 155 4.57 5.61 7.63
N ASN A 156 3.95 6.80 7.62
CA ASN A 156 4.63 8.04 7.24
C ASN A 156 5.81 8.36 8.15
N ARG A 157 5.68 8.08 9.45
CA ARG A 157 6.74 8.29 10.44
C ARG A 157 7.84 7.22 10.38
N ILE A 158 7.48 5.97 10.10
CA ILE A 158 8.40 4.83 10.12
C ILE A 158 8.32 4.08 8.78
N ARG A 159 9.21 4.47 7.84
CA ARG A 159 9.32 3.86 6.51
C ARG A 159 10.31 2.69 6.53
N ASN A 160 9.91 1.60 7.18
CA ASN A 160 10.75 0.42 7.38
C ASN A 160 9.94 -0.86 7.16
N SER A 161 10.50 -1.85 6.46
CA SER A 161 9.86 -3.14 6.19
C SER A 161 9.66 -4.00 7.45
N HIS A 162 10.47 -3.79 8.48
CA HIS A 162 10.30 -4.42 9.79
C HIS A 162 9.14 -3.84 10.60
N LEU A 163 8.59 -2.67 10.23
CA LEU A 163 7.37 -2.17 10.85
C LEU A 163 6.18 -2.99 10.36
N LYS A 164 5.62 -3.80 11.25
CA LYS A 164 4.45 -4.64 11.02
C LYS A 164 3.21 -3.95 11.58
N MET A 165 2.10 -4.08 10.86
CA MET A 165 0.79 -3.56 11.23
C MET A 165 -0.22 -4.68 11.01
N GLU A 166 -0.33 -5.56 12.01
CA GLU A 166 -1.07 -6.80 11.91
C GLU A 166 -2.52 -6.59 12.36
N MET A 167 -3.45 -6.68 11.41
CA MET A 167 -4.88 -6.59 11.72
C MET A 167 -5.42 -7.90 12.29
N GLN A 168 -6.11 -7.80 13.42
CA GLN A 168 -6.84 -8.88 14.08
C GLN A 168 -8.30 -8.44 14.33
N LYS A 169 -9.17 -9.41 14.58
CA LYS A 169 -10.56 -9.18 15.00
C LYS A 169 -10.73 -9.63 16.44
N ALA A 170 -11.44 -8.82 17.22
CA ALA A 170 -11.78 -9.11 18.61
C ALA A 170 -13.30 -9.03 18.82
N GLY A 171 -13.82 -9.85 19.74
CA GLY A 171 -15.24 -9.94 20.04
C GLY A 171 -15.99 -10.88 19.12
N ASP A 172 -16.74 -11.82 19.72
CA ASP A 172 -17.51 -12.84 19.00
C ASP A 172 -18.69 -12.26 18.20
N ILE A 173 -19.21 -11.11 18.62
CA ILE A 173 -20.35 -10.45 17.98
C ILE A 173 -19.90 -9.17 17.27
N SER A 174 -19.14 -8.30 17.95
CA SER A 174 -18.75 -7.00 17.42
C SER A 174 -17.69 -7.07 16.30
N HIS A 175 -16.91 -8.16 16.23
CA HIS A 175 -15.85 -8.35 15.23
C HIS A 175 -14.97 -7.11 15.02
N THR A 176 -14.61 -6.45 16.12
CA THR A 176 -13.93 -5.17 16.12
C THR A 176 -12.51 -5.34 15.57
N ASN A 177 -12.15 -4.54 14.56
CA ASN A 177 -10.81 -4.55 14.01
C ASN A 177 -9.82 -3.90 15.00
N ILE A 178 -8.72 -4.59 15.26
CA ILE A 178 -7.60 -4.11 16.08
C ILE A 178 -6.33 -4.28 15.25
N VAL A 179 -5.44 -3.28 15.27
CA VAL A 179 -4.15 -3.36 14.57
C VAL A 179 -3.02 -3.35 15.58
N ILE A 180 -2.25 -4.45 15.62
CA ILE A 180 -1.07 -4.57 16.46
C ILE A 180 0.12 -4.07 15.65
N THR A 181 0.76 -2.99 16.11
CA THR A 181 1.92 -2.41 15.44
C THR A 181 3.20 -2.71 16.21
N TYR A 182 4.22 -3.23 15.53
CA TYR A 182 5.50 -3.58 16.16
C TYR A 182 6.65 -3.55 15.15
N VAL A 183 7.89 -3.58 15.64
CA VAL A 183 9.11 -3.70 14.82
C VAL A 183 9.65 -5.12 14.96
N ASP A 184 9.49 -5.93 13.91
CA ASP A 184 9.68 -7.39 13.94
C ASP A 184 11.07 -7.83 14.43
N ASN A 185 12.12 -7.15 14.00
CA ASN A 185 13.50 -7.48 14.39
C ASN A 185 13.90 -6.95 15.78
N LYS A 186 13.00 -6.25 16.49
CA LYS A 186 13.26 -5.67 17.83
C LYS A 186 12.24 -6.09 18.89
N VAL A 187 11.13 -6.69 18.49
CA VAL A 187 10.05 -7.08 19.41
C VAL A 187 10.43 -8.32 20.20
N ASN A 188 10.07 -8.37 21.48
CA ASN A 188 10.10 -9.61 22.24
C ASN A 188 8.90 -10.48 21.79
N ARG A 189 9.19 -11.64 21.19
CA ARG A 189 8.19 -12.54 20.62
C ARG A 189 7.23 -13.11 21.66
N GLU A 190 7.73 -13.45 22.85
CA GLU A 190 6.89 -13.95 23.94
C GLU A 190 5.87 -12.90 24.40
N ILE A 191 6.28 -11.64 24.50
CA ILE A 191 5.36 -10.54 24.83
C ILE A 191 4.35 -10.33 23.70
N LEU A 192 4.80 -10.35 22.45
CA LEU A 192 3.92 -10.18 21.29
C LEU A 192 2.85 -11.27 21.24
N ASP A 193 3.23 -12.54 21.42
CA ASP A 193 2.30 -13.67 21.38
C ASP A 193 1.30 -13.59 22.54
N ASN A 194 1.74 -13.20 23.74
CA ASN A 194 0.85 -12.95 24.87
C ASN A 194 -0.17 -11.84 24.58
N VAL A 195 0.24 -10.75 23.90
CA VAL A 195 -0.68 -9.68 23.50
C VAL A 195 -1.70 -10.19 22.47
N LYS A 196 -1.24 -10.94 21.45
CA LYS A 196 -2.11 -11.53 20.42
C LYS A 196 -3.15 -12.47 21.04
N GLN A 197 -2.73 -13.37 21.93
CA GLN A 197 -3.64 -14.28 22.62
C GLN A 197 -4.68 -13.54 23.47
N LYS A 198 -4.26 -12.49 24.20
CA LYS A 198 -5.19 -11.68 24.98
C LYS A 198 -6.25 -11.00 24.12
N ILE A 199 -5.87 -10.51 22.93
CA ILE A 199 -6.82 -9.89 21.97
C ILE A 199 -7.83 -10.91 21.45
N GLN A 200 -7.37 -12.12 21.12
CA GLN A 200 -8.25 -13.20 20.62
C GLN A 200 -9.28 -13.66 21.67
N ASN A 201 -8.94 -13.58 22.96
CA ASN A 201 -9.82 -13.98 24.06
C ASN A 201 -10.80 -12.87 24.52
N ILE A 202 -10.88 -11.75 23.78
CA ILE A 202 -11.86 -10.69 24.07
C ILE A 202 -13.22 -11.13 23.55
N ASN A 203 -14.13 -11.50 24.46
CA ASN A 203 -15.47 -12.00 24.10
C ASN A 203 -16.55 -10.89 24.06
N GLY A 204 -16.27 -9.69 24.58
CA GLY A 204 -17.27 -8.61 24.65
C GLY A 204 -16.69 -7.21 24.58
N ILE A 205 -16.91 -6.51 23.46
CA ILE A 205 -16.79 -5.05 23.37
C ILE A 205 -18.21 -4.49 23.25
N TYR A 206 -18.91 -4.41 24.38
CA TYR A 206 -20.17 -3.69 24.52
C TYR A 206 -19.94 -2.51 25.46
N LEU A 207 -19.70 -1.32 24.89
CA LEU A 207 -19.76 -0.06 25.64
C LEU A 207 -20.54 0.97 24.83
N TYR A 208 -21.86 0.78 24.72
CA TYR A 208 -22.77 1.91 24.54
C TYR A 208 -23.08 2.47 25.92
N ARG A 209 -22.31 3.48 26.36
CA ARG A 209 -22.71 4.32 27.48
C ARG A 209 -23.79 5.28 26.97
N ILE A 210 -25.05 4.86 27.02
CA ILE A 210 -26.18 5.79 26.95
C ILE A 210 -26.30 6.40 28.35
N SER A 211 -25.60 7.50 28.60
CA SER A 211 -25.95 8.40 29.71
C SER A 211 -26.90 9.46 29.17
N HIS A 212 -28.02 9.61 29.90
CA HIS A 212 -29.17 10.46 29.61
C HIS A 212 -28.80 11.94 29.46
#